data_AF-A0A3N4JYA0-F1
#
_entry.id   AF-A0A3N4JYA0-F1
#
_cell.length_a   1.000
_cell.length_b   1.000
_cell.length_c   1.000
_cell.angle_alpha   90.00
_cell.angle_beta   90.00
_cell.angle_gamma   90.00
#
_symmetry.space_group_name_H-M   'P 1'
#
loop_
_entity.id
_entity.type
_entity.pdbx_description
1 polymer ?
#
loop_
_entity_poly.entity_id
_entity_poly.type
_entity_poly.pdbx_seq_one_letter_code
_entity_poly.pdbx_strand_id
1 'polypeptide(L)'
;MDKNKVDFKVLVRPGPDYHQKPDPGPAPPIPRGNMDPASRDPIRLWIGLDGTAVEGMWLKVLTAVVSTITSRPGIPNSEIASVLFPCASPVELDDILAWLVERGCVERKGEGVNAGNWTHEGYFLAFKGLDYLAA
;
A
#
# COMPACT_ATOMS: atom_id res chain seq x y z
N MET A 1 16.74 38.28 -10.40
CA MET A 1 15.71 37.32 -10.81
C MET A 1 14.50 38.11 -11.27
N ASP A 2 14.07 37.95 -12.52
CA ASP A 2 12.95 38.70 -13.09
C ASP A 2 11.62 38.04 -12.67
N LYS A 3 10.89 38.67 -11.74
CA LYS A 3 9.65 38.12 -11.15
C LYS A 3 8.54 37.97 -12.19
N ASN A 4 8.56 38.73 -13.28
CA ASN A 4 7.54 38.65 -14.31
C ASN A 4 7.66 37.36 -15.14
N LYS A 5 8.80 36.67 -15.09
CA LYS A 5 9.02 35.38 -15.77
C LYS A 5 8.46 34.18 -15.00
N VAL A 6 8.10 34.36 -13.72
CA VAL A 6 7.48 33.31 -12.89
C VAL A 6 5.98 33.53 -12.70
N ASP A 7 5.44 34.63 -13.22
CA ASP A 7 4.02 34.98 -13.10
C ASP A 7 3.30 34.57 -14.39
N PHE A 8 2.81 33.33 -14.42
CA PHE A 8 2.03 32.79 -15.53
C PHE A 8 0.84 31.99 -15.02
N LYS A 9 -0.25 32.00 -15.79
CA LYS A 9 -1.45 31.22 -15.47
C LYS A 9 -1.21 29.75 -15.79
N VAL A 10 -1.22 28.90 -14.77
CA VAL A 10 -1.25 27.45 -14.93
C VAL A 10 -2.70 27.00 -15.08
N LEU A 11 -3.05 26.44 -16.24
CA LEU A 11 -4.33 25.81 -16.49
C LEU A 11 -4.16 24.30 -16.37
N VAL A 12 -4.58 23.74 -15.23
CA VAL A 12 -4.62 22.29 -15.03
C VAL A 12 -5.90 21.74 -15.63
N ARG A 13 -5.78 20.75 -16.52
CA ARG A 13 -6.91 20.02 -17.11
C ARG A 13 -6.71 18.53 -16.91
N PRO A 14 -7.78 17.75 -16.66
CA PRO A 14 -7.68 16.30 -16.58
C PRO A 14 -7.25 15.74 -17.94
N GLY A 15 -6.19 14.93 -17.94
CA GLY A 15 -5.79 14.14 -19.11
C GLY A 15 -6.65 12.89 -19.26
N PRO A 16 -6.46 12.10 -20.34
CA PRO A 16 -7.19 10.85 -20.56
C PRO A 16 -7.09 9.88 -19.36
N ASP A 17 -5.96 9.88 -18.67
CA ASP A 17 -5.69 9.00 -17.53
C ASP A 17 -6.24 9.53 -16.19
N TYR A 18 -6.84 10.72 -16.14
CA TYR A 18 -7.37 11.30 -14.90
C TYR A 18 -8.51 10.49 -14.26
N HIS A 19 -9.16 9.63 -15.05
CA HIS A 19 -10.22 8.73 -14.58
C HIS A 19 -9.68 7.44 -13.95
N GLN A 20 -8.37 7.16 -14.02
CA GLN A 20 -7.74 5.95 -13.46
C GLN A 20 -7.55 6.03 -11.94
N LYS A 21 -8.33 6.87 -11.25
CA LYS A 21 -8.33 6.87 -9.78
C LYS A 21 -8.81 5.50 -9.29
N PRO A 22 -8.25 4.99 -8.18
CA PRO A 22 -8.72 3.74 -7.60
C PRO A 22 -10.24 3.79 -7.40
N ASP A 23 -10.97 2.84 -8.02
CA ASP A 23 -12.39 2.65 -7.76
C ASP A 23 -12.53 2.01 -6.37
N PRO A 24 -13.17 2.67 -5.39
CA PRO A 24 -13.31 2.14 -4.04
C PRO A 24 -14.40 1.06 -3.99
N GLY A 25 -14.39 0.11 -4.93
CA GLY A 25 -15.17 -1.12 -4.84
C GLY A 25 -14.91 -1.87 -3.52
N PRO A 26 -15.58 -3.00 -3.29
CA PRO A 26 -15.37 -3.76 -2.06
C PRO A 26 -13.89 -4.03 -1.81
N ALA A 27 -13.42 -3.80 -0.59
CA ALA A 27 -12.05 -4.11 -0.22
C ALA A 27 -11.81 -5.64 -0.32
N PRO A 28 -10.67 -6.11 -0.85
CA PRO A 28 -10.31 -7.50 -0.79
C PRO A 28 -10.19 -7.94 0.67
N PRO A 29 -10.37 -9.24 0.95
CA PRO A 29 -10.21 -9.76 2.30
C PRO A 29 -8.80 -9.47 2.84
N ILE A 30 -8.72 -9.17 4.13
CA ILE A 30 -7.43 -8.99 4.82
C ILE A 30 -6.63 -10.29 4.70
N PRO A 31 -5.40 -10.28 4.18
CA PRO A 31 -4.60 -11.49 4.00
C PRO A 31 -4.35 -12.16 5.35
N ARG A 32 -4.69 -13.43 5.51
CA ARG A 32 -4.50 -14.13 6.79
C ARG A 32 -3.24 -15.00 6.84
N GLY A 33 -2.60 -15.22 5.69
CA GLY A 33 -1.58 -16.25 5.54
C GLY A 33 -2.18 -17.66 5.70
N ASN A 34 -1.33 -18.63 5.98
CA ASN A 34 -1.76 -20.00 6.25
C ASN A 34 -2.15 -20.16 7.73
N MET A 35 -3.43 -20.43 7.98
CA MET A 35 -3.98 -20.63 9.33
C MET A 35 -3.95 -22.08 9.81
N ASP A 36 -3.44 -23.01 8.99
CA ASP A 36 -3.27 -24.41 9.39
C ASP A 36 -2.24 -24.49 10.53
N PRO A 37 -2.61 -25.04 11.71
CA PRO A 37 -1.66 -25.25 12.81
C PRO A 37 -0.46 -26.14 12.44
N ALA A 38 -0.58 -26.96 11.39
CA ALA A 38 0.53 -27.77 10.87
C ALA A 38 1.48 -26.99 9.96
N SER A 39 1.11 -25.76 9.55
CA SER A 39 1.96 -24.90 8.76
C SER A 39 3.14 -24.37 9.57
N ARG A 40 4.27 -24.17 8.89
CA ARG A 40 5.44 -23.46 9.43
C ARG A 40 5.43 -21.98 9.08
N ASP A 41 4.44 -21.52 8.31
CA ASP A 41 4.33 -20.13 7.94
C ASP A 41 4.01 -19.28 9.16
N PRO A 42 4.68 -18.13 9.34
CA PRO A 42 4.38 -17.24 10.45
C PRO A 42 2.97 -16.66 10.31
N ILE A 43 2.25 -16.63 11.43
CA ILE A 43 1.00 -15.89 11.58
C ILE A 43 1.30 -14.42 11.26
N ARG A 44 0.44 -13.79 10.45
CA ARG A 44 0.60 -12.38 10.05
C ARG A 44 0.43 -11.47 11.27
N LEU A 45 1.22 -10.41 11.35
CA LEU A 45 1.22 -9.45 12.47
C LEU A 45 -0.16 -8.87 12.80
N TRP A 46 -1.02 -8.73 11.80
CA TRP A 46 -2.39 -8.21 11.94
C TRP A 46 -3.44 -9.29 12.21
N ILE A 47 -3.04 -10.51 12.56
CA ILE A 47 -3.93 -11.61 12.93
C ILE A 47 -3.73 -11.94 14.42
N GLY A 48 -4.83 -11.89 15.17
CA GLY A 48 -4.87 -12.25 16.58
C GLY A 48 -4.70 -13.75 16.81
N LEU A 49 -4.42 -14.14 18.06
CA LEU A 49 -4.29 -15.54 18.47
C LEU A 49 -5.57 -16.35 18.29
N ASP A 50 -6.72 -15.68 18.24
CA ASP A 50 -8.04 -16.25 17.96
C ASP A 50 -8.33 -16.35 16.45
N GLY A 51 -7.40 -15.95 15.59
CA GLY A 51 -7.54 -15.95 14.14
C GLY A 51 -8.36 -14.78 13.58
N THR A 52 -8.75 -13.82 14.43
CA THR A 52 -9.44 -12.60 13.99
C THR A 52 -8.46 -11.57 13.47
N ALA A 53 -8.91 -10.71 12.55
CA ALA A 53 -8.07 -9.63 12.03
C ALA A 53 -8.05 -8.47 13.03
N VAL A 54 -6.86 -8.02 13.40
CA VAL A 54 -6.65 -6.81 14.20
C VAL A 54 -6.63 -5.62 13.23
N GLU A 55 -7.80 -5.08 12.93
CA GLU A 55 -8.00 -4.03 11.92
C GLU A 55 -7.09 -2.81 12.10
N GLY A 56 -6.92 -2.35 13.34
CA GLY A 56 -6.02 -1.24 13.64
C GLY A 56 -4.54 -1.54 13.33
N MET A 57 -4.12 -2.80 13.48
CA MET A 57 -2.77 -3.22 13.08
C MET A 57 -2.66 -3.29 11.56
N TRP A 58 -3.67 -3.84 10.89
CA TRP A 58 -3.74 -3.89 9.43
C TRP A 58 -3.62 -2.50 8.79
N LEU A 59 -4.39 -1.53 9.30
CA LEU A 59 -4.32 -0.15 8.81
C LEU A 59 -2.94 0.48 9.03
N LYS A 60 -2.29 0.22 10.18
CA LYS A 60 -0.95 0.74 10.48
C LYS A 60 0.09 0.19 9.51
N VAL A 61 0.12 -1.13 9.27
CA VAL A 61 1.10 -1.74 8.37
C VAL A 61 0.88 -1.31 6.92
N LEU A 62 -0.37 -1.24 6.47
CA LEU A 62 -0.71 -0.71 5.14
C LEU A 62 -0.21 0.73 4.99
N THR A 63 -0.51 1.58 5.98
CA THR A 63 -0.10 2.99 5.96
C THR A 63 1.43 3.11 5.93
N ALA A 64 2.15 2.29 6.67
CA ALA A 64 3.61 2.29 6.69
C ALA A 64 4.20 1.90 5.32
N VAL A 65 3.69 0.84 4.68
CA VAL A 65 4.12 0.41 3.35
C VAL A 65 3.82 1.49 2.31
N VAL A 66 2.58 2.00 2.26
CA VAL A 66 2.19 3.04 1.31
C VAL A 66 3.01 4.33 1.52
N SER A 67 3.21 4.75 2.77
CA SER A 67 4.02 5.93 3.08
C SER A 67 5.46 5.77 2.59
N THR A 68 6.03 4.57 2.72
CA THR A 68 7.37 4.25 2.21
C THR A 68 7.43 4.38 0.69
N ILE A 69 6.44 3.84 -0.03
CA ILE A 69 6.36 3.91 -1.50
C ILE A 69 6.16 5.36 -1.97
N THR A 70 5.26 6.12 -1.33
CA THR A 70 5.00 7.53 -1.69
C THR A 70 6.22 8.42 -1.47
N SER A 71 7.03 8.13 -0.45
CA SER A 71 8.25 8.89 -0.15
C SER A 71 9.40 8.56 -1.11
N ARG A 72 9.43 7.34 -1.66
CA ARG A 72 10.46 6.85 -2.59
C ARG A 72 9.80 6.08 -3.75
N PRO A 73 9.21 6.76 -4.75
CA PRO A 73 8.61 6.09 -5.90
C PRO A 73 9.61 5.20 -6.65
N GLY A 74 9.21 3.97 -6.96
CA GLY A 74 10.05 2.95 -7.60
C GLY A 74 10.94 2.16 -6.63
N ILE A 75 10.75 2.31 -5.31
CA ILE A 75 11.49 1.55 -4.31
C ILE A 75 11.27 0.04 -4.47
N PRO A 76 12.35 -0.79 -4.46
CA PRO A 76 12.24 -2.23 -4.60
C PRO A 76 11.75 -2.91 -3.31
N ASN A 77 11.11 -4.08 -3.44
CA ASN A 77 10.59 -4.86 -2.30
C ASN A 77 11.66 -5.12 -1.21
N SER A 78 12.91 -5.42 -1.60
CA SER A 78 14.01 -5.63 -0.66
C SER A 78 14.29 -4.42 0.24
N GLU A 79 14.23 -3.22 -0.33
CA GLU A 79 14.46 -1.97 0.40
C GLU A 79 13.27 -1.63 1.30
N ILE A 80 12.03 -1.85 0.85
CA ILE A 80 10.85 -1.70 1.70
C ILE A 80 10.94 -2.64 2.90
N ALA A 81 11.29 -3.92 2.67
CA ALA A 81 11.47 -4.90 3.73
C ALA A 81 12.56 -4.47 4.71
N SER A 82 13.69 -3.92 4.21
CA SER A 82 14.76 -3.42 5.07
C SER A 82 14.32 -2.22 5.92
N VAL A 83 13.47 -1.33 5.41
CA VAL A 83 12.96 -0.17 6.16
C VAL A 83 11.97 -0.60 7.24
N LEU A 84 11.14 -1.61 6.95
CA LEU A 84 10.10 -2.08 7.86
C LEU A 84 10.59 -3.16 8.83
N PHE A 85 11.83 -3.63 8.70
CA PHE A 85 12.41 -4.57 9.64
C PHE A 85 12.63 -3.91 11.02
N PRO A 86 12.33 -4.59 12.15
CA PRO A 86 11.85 -5.97 12.28
C PRO A 86 10.32 -6.10 12.31
N CYS A 87 9.58 -5.04 12.01
CA CYS A 87 8.13 -4.97 12.19
C CYS A 87 7.35 -5.79 11.16
N ALA A 88 7.82 -5.90 9.91
CA ALA A 88 7.17 -6.72 8.89
C ALA A 88 8.18 -7.64 8.20
N SER A 89 7.80 -8.91 8.04
CA SER A 89 8.57 -9.90 7.28
C SER A 89 8.40 -9.71 5.77
N PRO A 90 9.32 -10.24 4.95
CA PRO A 90 9.18 -10.19 3.48
C PRO A 90 7.89 -10.82 2.97
N VAL A 91 7.44 -11.91 3.60
CA VAL A 91 6.20 -12.60 3.21
C VAL A 91 4.97 -11.74 3.50
N GLU A 92 4.94 -11.09 4.67
CA GLU A 92 3.90 -10.12 5.00
C GLU A 92 3.89 -8.92 4.06
N LEU A 93 5.08 -8.44 3.69
CA LEU A 93 5.21 -7.35 2.73
C LEU A 93 4.63 -7.74 1.37
N ASP A 94 4.91 -8.94 0.87
CA ASP A 94 4.37 -9.40 -0.41
C ASP A 94 2.83 -9.51 -0.37
N ASP A 95 2.26 -9.99 0.74
CA ASP A 95 0.80 -10.01 0.96
C ASP A 95 0.20 -8.59 0.95
N ILE A 96 0.83 -7.66 1.66
CA ILE A 96 0.40 -6.25 1.70
C ILE A 96 0.46 -5.63 0.31
N LEU A 97 1.58 -5.80 -0.40
CA LEU A 97 1.75 -5.25 -1.73
C LEU A 97 0.74 -5.86 -2.69
N ALA A 98 0.45 -7.16 -2.60
CA ALA A 98 -0.53 -7.83 -3.45
C ALA A 98 -1.92 -7.24 -3.24
N TRP A 99 -2.32 -7.04 -1.98
CA TRP A 99 -3.57 -6.41 -1.62
C TRP A 99 -3.66 -4.95 -2.13
N LEU A 100 -2.58 -4.18 -2.02
CA LEU A 100 -2.51 -2.81 -2.54
C LEU A 100 -2.59 -2.74 -4.07
N VAL A 101 -2.01 -3.71 -4.78
CA VAL A 101 -2.13 -3.84 -6.24
C VAL A 101 -3.56 -4.18 -6.63
N GLU A 102 -4.20 -5.13 -5.94
CA GLU A 102 -5.60 -5.52 -6.18
C GLU A 102 -6.57 -4.34 -5.95
N ARG A 103 -6.29 -3.50 -4.96
CA ARG A 103 -7.02 -2.24 -4.72
C ARG A 103 -6.75 -1.14 -5.74
N GLY A 104 -5.83 -1.34 -6.67
CA GLY A 104 -5.38 -0.29 -7.60
C GLY A 104 -4.64 0.86 -6.90
N CYS A 105 -4.10 0.67 -5.70
CA CYS A 105 -3.33 1.69 -4.98
C CYS A 105 -1.93 1.85 -5.53
N VAL A 106 -1.33 0.71 -5.85
CA VAL A 106 0.09 0.55 -6.13
C VAL A 106 0.24 -0.15 -7.47
N GLU A 107 1.07 0.42 -8.32
CA GLU A 107 1.61 -0.26 -9.49
C GLU A 107 2.91 -0.95 -9.08
N ARG A 108 3.05 -2.23 -9.45
CA ARG A 108 4.29 -2.98 -9.29
C ARG A 108 4.85 -3.33 -10.65
N LYS A 109 6.14 -3.05 -10.88
CA LYS A 109 6.85 -3.40 -12.12
C LYS A 109 8.10 -4.22 -11.83
N GLY A 110 8.31 -5.28 -12.61
CA GLY A 110 9.38 -6.25 -12.39
C GLY A 110 8.92 -7.42 -11.51
N GLU A 111 9.87 -8.29 -11.13
CA GLU A 111 9.58 -9.54 -10.42
C GLU A 111 10.43 -9.68 -9.14
N GLY A 112 9.84 -10.33 -8.14
CA GLY A 112 10.50 -10.67 -6.88
C GLY A 112 11.02 -9.47 -6.11
N VAL A 113 12.16 -9.65 -5.44
CA VAL A 113 12.74 -8.67 -4.51
C VAL A 113 13.15 -7.34 -5.17
N ASN A 114 13.34 -7.33 -6.49
CA ASN A 114 13.75 -6.16 -7.26
C ASN A 114 12.58 -5.42 -7.91
N ALA A 115 11.34 -5.91 -7.72
CA ALA A 115 10.17 -5.25 -8.27
C ALA A 115 10.01 -3.85 -7.65
N GLY A 116 9.94 -2.82 -8.50
CA GLY A 116 9.70 -1.45 -8.09
C GLY A 116 8.22 -1.18 -7.85
N ASN A 117 7.93 -0.27 -6.92
CA ASN A 117 6.56 0.06 -6.52
C ASN A 117 6.28 1.56 -6.66
N TRP A 118 5.13 1.92 -7.24
CA TRP A 118 4.65 3.30 -7.38
C TRP A 118 3.22 3.40 -6.88
N THR A 119 2.83 4.53 -6.30
CA THR A 119 1.42 4.77 -5.98
C THR A 119 0.69 5.41 -7.16
N HIS A 120 -0.58 5.06 -7.32
CA HIS A 120 -1.48 5.74 -8.26
C HIS A 120 -2.01 7.05 -7.67
N GLU A 121 -2.41 7.98 -8.54
CA GLU A 121 -3.10 9.20 -8.09
C GLU A 121 -4.38 8.81 -7.35
N GLY A 122 -4.60 9.42 -6.17
CA GLY A 122 -5.76 9.07 -5.36
C GLY A 122 -5.59 7.79 -4.53
N TYR A 123 -4.37 7.25 -4.36
CA TYR A 123 -4.10 6.07 -3.52
C TYR A 123 -4.76 6.13 -2.13
N PHE A 124 -4.91 7.32 -1.56
CA PHE A 124 -5.56 7.52 -0.26
C PHE A 124 -7.03 7.06 -0.24
N LEU A 125 -7.70 7.01 -1.40
CA LEU A 125 -9.06 6.52 -1.54
C LEU A 125 -9.17 5.02 -1.26
N ALA A 126 -8.09 4.27 -1.40
CA ALA A 126 -8.14 2.84 -1.16
C ALA A 126 -8.26 2.45 0.30
N PHE A 127 -7.93 3.37 1.21
CA PHE A 127 -8.17 3.22 2.64
C PHE A 127 -9.63 3.50 3.03
N LYS A 128 -10.46 4.06 2.13
CA LYS A 128 -11.89 4.24 2.40
C LYS A 128 -12.53 2.89 2.70
N GLY A 129 -13.30 2.84 3.78
CA GLY A 129 -13.93 1.60 4.26
C GLY A 129 -13.00 0.73 5.12
N LEU A 130 -11.74 1.15 5.33
CA LEU A 130 -10.88 0.67 6.42
C LEU A 130 -10.91 1.62 7.63
N ASP A 131 -11.71 2.69 7.55
CA ASP A 131 -11.90 3.69 8.59
C ASP A 131 -12.70 3.10 9.76
N TYR A 132 -12.07 2.21 10.53
CA TYR A 132 -12.60 1.73 11.81
C TYR A 132 -12.20 2.65 12.98
N LEU A 133 -11.54 3.78 12.69
CA LEU A 133 -11.07 4.75 13.68
C LEU A 133 -11.73 6.13 13.48
N ALA A 134 -12.96 6.24 13.97
CA ALA A 134 -13.45 7.41 14.70
C ALA A 134 -14.67 7.01 15.54
N ALA A 135 -14.41 6.39 16.70
CA ALA A 135 -15.25 6.49 17.90
C ALA A 135 -14.31 6.73 19.09
#